data_AF-A0AAV5KWM0-F1
#
_entry.id   AF-A0AAV5KWM0-F1
#
_cell.length_a   1.000
_cell.length_b   1.000
_cell.length_c   1.000
_cell.angle_alpha   90.00
_cell.angle_beta   90.00
_cell.angle_gamma   90.00
#
_symmetry.space_group_name_H-M   'P 1'
#
loop_
_entity.id
_entity.type
_entity.pdbx_description
1 polymer ?
#
loop_
_entity_poly.entity_id
_entity_poly.type
_entity_poly.pdbx_seq_one_letter_code
_entity_poly.pdbx_strand_id
1 'polypeptide(L)' 'MDPKAFLLQKFNATSRERIDTALQEGVDALKLLLSKGLTETARSFNPQQKYKHIRLQTMPP' A
#
# COMPACT_ATOMS: atom_id res chain seq x y z
N MET A 1 -0.63 22.53 7.46
CA MET A 1 0.35 22.08 6.45
C MET A 1 -0.08 22.64 5.11
N ASP A 2 0.81 23.34 4.40
CA ASP A 2 0.56 23.72 3.01
C ASP A 2 0.63 22.44 2.12
N PRO A 3 -0.42 22.11 1.33
CA PRO A 3 -0.44 20.87 0.55
C PRO A 3 0.67 20.79 -0.50
N LYS A 4 1.08 21.91 -1.09
CA LYS A 4 2.15 21.92 -2.11
C LYS A 4 3.49 21.59 -1.48
N ALA A 5 3.82 22.22 -0.36
CA ALA A 5 5.01 21.92 0.43
C ALA A 5 5.00 20.45 0.91
N PHE A 6 3.84 19.93 1.33
CA PHE A 6 3.71 18.54 1.76
C PHE A 6 4.02 17.53 0.65
N LEU A 7 3.66 17.82 -0.61
CA LEU A 7 3.94 16.94 -1.75
C LEU A 7 5.38 17.05 -2.25
N LEU A 8 6.00 18.22 -2.12
CA LEU A 8 7.35 18.48 -2.63
C LEU A 8 8.47 18.12 -1.65
N GLN A 9 8.14 17.92 -0.37
CA GLN A 9 9.13 17.47 0.61
C GLN A 9 9.53 16.00 0.42
N LYS A 10 10.72 15.63 0.88
CA LYS A 10 11.14 14.24 0.95
C LYS A 10 10.34 13.48 2.02
N PHE A 11 10.06 12.21 1.75
CA PHE A 11 9.58 11.31 2.79
C PHE A 11 10.57 11.21 3.96
N ASN A 12 10.05 11.24 5.19
CA ASN A 12 10.81 10.82 6.35
C ASN A 12 11.09 9.30 6.32
N ALA A 13 11.92 8.80 7.24
CA ALA A 13 12.35 7.40 7.23
C ALA A 13 11.18 6.40 7.27
N THR A 14 10.23 6.58 8.19
CA THR A 14 9.05 5.70 8.33
C THR A 14 8.14 5.75 7.11
N SER A 15 7.89 6.94 6.54
CA SER A 15 7.11 7.08 5.32
C SER A 15 7.80 6.43 4.12
N ARG A 16 9.13 6.55 4.02
CA ARG A 16 9.90 5.91 2.95
C ARG A 16 9.79 4.39 3.02
N GLU A 17 10.01 3.79 4.19
CA GLU A 17 9.89 2.34 4.39
C GLU A 17 8.51 1.80 3.95
N ARG A 18 7.44 2.52 4.32
CA ARG A 18 6.07 2.16 3.91
C ARG A 18 5.86 2.27 2.40
N ILE A 19 6.44 3.30 1.76
CA ILE A 19 6.37 3.49 0.31
C ILE A 19 7.17 2.42 -0.42
N ASP A 20 8.39 2.09 0.03
CA ASP A 20 9.22 1.04 -0.55
C ASP A 20 8.51 -0.33 -0.49
N THR A 21 7.87 -0.63 0.64
CA THR A 21 7.03 -1.83 0.78
C THR A 21 5.84 -1.81 -0.18
N ALA A 22 5.12 -0.67 -0.27
CA ALA A 22 3.97 -0.52 -1.15
C ALA A 22 4.34 -0.62 -2.65
N LEU A 23 5.55 -0.19 -3.03
CA LEU A 23 6.06 -0.34 -4.40
C LEU A 23 6.21 -1.82 -4.76
N GLN A 24 6.77 -2.64 -3.86
CA GLN A 24 6.91 -4.08 -4.10
C GLN A 24 5.56 -4.79 -4.16
N GLU A 25 4.65 -4.47 -3.25
CA GLU A 25 3.27 -4.99 -3.27
C GLU A 25 2.52 -4.59 -4.55
N GLY A 26 2.78 -3.38 -5.08
CA GLY A 26 2.23 -2.92 -6.36
C GLY A 26 2.71 -3.74 -7.55
N VAL A 27 3.98 -4.15 -7.56
CA VAL A 27 4.52 -5.07 -8.59
C VAL A 27 3.78 -6.40 -8.56
N ASP A 28 3.52 -6.94 -7.37
CA ASP A 28 2.80 -8.22 -7.24
C ASP A 28 1.31 -8.07 -7.60
N ALA A 29 0.69 -6.93 -7.28
CA ALA A 29 -0.66 -6.61 -7.75
C ALA A 29 -0.73 -6.55 -9.29
N LEU A 30 0.29 -6.02 -9.96
CA LEU A 30 0.35 -6.00 -11.43
C LEU A 30 0.47 -7.40 -12.03
N LYS A 31 1.26 -8.30 -11.42
CA LYS A 31 1.31 -9.70 -11.83
C LYS A 31 -0.05 -10.39 -11.65
N LEU A 32 -0.74 -10.10 -10.55
CA LEU A 32 -2.09 -10.62 -10.29
C LEU A 32 -3.10 -10.08 -11.31
N LEU A 33 -3.00 -8.79 -11.65
CA LEU A 33 -3.82 -8.13 -12.66
C LEU A 33 -3.69 -8.80 -14.02
N LEU A 34 -2.46 -9.08 -14.45
CA LEU A 34 -2.18 -9.74 -15.72
C LEU A 34 -2.67 -11.20 -15.76
N SER A 35 -2.62 -11.91 -14.62
CA SER A 35 -2.99 -13.33 -14.56
C SER A 35 -4.47 -13.60 -14.29
N LYS A 36 -5.15 -12.73 -13.53
CA LYS A 36 -6.54 -12.95 -13.06
C LYS A 36 -7.52 -11.85 -13.48
N GLY A 37 -7.03 -10.76 -14.07
CA GLY A 37 -7.85 -9.62 -14.47
C GLY A 37 -8.17 -8.65 -13.33
N LEU A 38 -8.77 -7.51 -13.70
CA LEU A 38 -8.98 -6.37 -12.82
C LEU A 38 -9.92 -6.67 -11.65
N THR A 39 -11.06 -7.30 -11.93
CA THR A 39 -12.10 -7.54 -10.91
C THR A 39 -11.57 -8.39 -9.75
N GLU A 40 -10.89 -9.50 -10.05
CA GLU A 40 -10.37 -10.40 -9.03
C GLU A 40 -9.20 -9.79 -8.25
N THR A 41 -8.32 -9.08 -8.95
CA THR A 41 -7.21 -8.35 -8.33
C THR A 41 -7.72 -7.27 -7.39
N ALA A 42 -8.67 -6.44 -7.83
CA ALA A 42 -9.22 -5.36 -7.01
C ALA A 42 -10.00 -5.90 -5.80
N ARG A 43 -10.75 -6.99 -5.96
CA ARG A 43 -11.50 -7.63 -4.88
C ARG A 43 -10.59 -8.16 -3.77
N SER A 44 -9.41 -8.67 -4.11
CA SER A 44 -8.46 -9.24 -3.15
C SER A 44 -7.48 -8.20 -2.59
N PHE A 45 -6.82 -7.43 -3.46
CA PHE A 45 -5.76 -6.50 -3.08
C PHE A 45 -6.27 -5.28 -2.30
N ASN A 46 -7.37 -4.65 -2.72
CA ASN A 46 -7.82 -3.40 -2.10
C ASN A 46 -8.20 -3.56 -0.61
N PRO A 47 -8.96 -4.60 -0.19
CA PRO A 47 -9.23 -4.82 1.22
C PRO A 47 -7.96 -5.15 2.01
N GLN A 48 -7.04 -5.95 1.46
CA GLN A 48 -5.77 -6.27 2.12
C GLN A 48 -4.97 -4.98 2.39
N GLN A 49 -4.85 -4.12 1.39
CA GLN A 49 -4.15 -2.83 1.53
C GLN A 49 -4.84 -1.88 2.51
N LYS A 50 -6.17 -1.78 2.47
CA LYS A 50 -6.94 -0.89 3.34
C LYS A 50 -6.81 -1.25 4.83
N TYR A 51 -6.79 -2.55 5.14
CA TYR A 51 -6.88 -3.03 6.53
C TYR A 51 -5.56 -3.54 7.10
N LYS A 52 -4.48 -3.66 6.33
CA LYS A 52 -3.20 -4.25 6.81
C LYS A 52 -2.63 -3.58 8.06
N HIS A 53 -2.75 -2.26 8.18
CA HIS A 53 -2.23 -1.53 9.35
C HIS A 53 -3.20 -1.52 10.54
N ILE A 54 -4.50 -1.73 10.32
CA ILE A 54 -5.49 -1.84 11.39
C ILE A 54 -5.40 -3.23 12.04
N ARG A 55 -5.28 -4.28 11.21
CA ARG A 55 -5.18 -5.67 11.69
C ARG A 55 -3.94 -5.88 12.57
N LEU A 56 -2.81 -5.26 12.23
CA LEU A 56 -1.58 -5.34 13.02
C LEU A 56 -1.71 -4.70 14.41
N GLN A 57 -2.58 -3.71 14.59
CA GLN A 57 -2.79 -3.04 15.88
C GLN A 57 -3.74 -3.81 16.81
N THR A 58 -4.57 -4.71 16.25
CA THR A 58 -5.61 -5.43 17.00
C THR A 58 -5.27 -6.90 17.29
N MET A 59 -4.08 -7.37 16.90
CA MET A 59 -3.64 -8.74 17.21
C MET A 59 -3.01 -8.79 18.62
N PRO A 60 -3.33 -9.81 19.45
CA PRO A 60 -2.62 -10.02 20.71
C PRO A 60 -1.12 -10.29 20.45
N PRO A 61 -0.24 -9.94 21.40
CA PRO A 61 1.19 -10.22 21.31
C PRO A 61 1.53 -11.71 21.24
#